data_AF-W1XNU9-F1
#
_entry.id   AF-W1XNU9-F1
#
_cell.length_a   1.000
_cell.length_b   1.000
_cell.length_c   1.000
_cell.angle_alpha   90.00
_cell.angle_beta   90.00
_cell.angle_gamma   90.00
#
_symmetry.space_group_name_H-M   'P 1'
#
loop_
_entity.id
_entity.type
_entity.pdbx_description
1 polymer ?
#
loop_
_entity_poly.entity_id
_entity_poly.type
_entity_poly.pdbx_seq_one_letter_code
_entity_poly.pdbx_strand_id
1 'polypeptide(L)' 'LDVEFPGYGFGIHKGYYTELHKEAIEQQGVTPLHRKSFEPIKSIVRWVKPE' A
#
# COMPACT_ATOMS: atom_id res chain seq x y z
N LEU A 1 -7.51 2.44 -10.96
CA LEU A 1 -6.38 2.12 -10.06
C LEU A 1 -5.35 1.24 -10.74
N ASP A 2 -5.70 0.06 -11.29
CA ASP A 2 -4.70 -0.84 -11.89
C ASP A 2 -3.97 -0.23 -13.10
N VAL A 3 -4.59 0.71 -13.82
CA VAL A 3 -3.92 1.45 -14.91
C VAL A 3 -2.88 2.44 -14.37
N GLU A 4 -3.16 3.09 -13.23
CA GLU A 4 -2.29 4.10 -12.62
C GLU A 4 -1.21 3.47 -11.73
N PHE A 5 -1.52 2.32 -11.12
CA PHE A 5 -0.65 1.54 -10.24
C PHE A 5 -0.59 0.09 -10.72
N PRO A 6 0.03 -0.16 -11.89
CA PRO A 6 0.10 -1.50 -12.48
C PRO A 6 0.82 -2.48 -11.54
N GLY A 7 0.32 -3.70 -11.47
CA GLY A 7 0.91 -4.76 -10.63
C GLY A 7 0.56 -4.69 -9.14
N TYR A 8 -0.10 -3.65 -8.65
CA TYR A 8 -0.59 -3.63 -7.26
C TYR A 8 -1.81 -4.53 -7.05
N GLY A 9 -2.63 -4.74 -8.09
CA GLY A 9 -3.80 -5.62 -8.01
C GLY A 9 -4.96 -5.00 -7.23
N PHE A 10 -5.05 -3.66 -7.14
CA PHE A 10 -6.12 -2.96 -6.43
C PHE A 10 -7.52 -3.34 -6.91
N GLY A 11 -7.69 -3.66 -8.20
CA GLY A 11 -8.93 -4.19 -8.75
C GLY A 11 -9.34 -5.54 -8.17
N ILE A 12 -8.41 -6.32 -7.61
CA ILE A 12 -8.64 -7.65 -7.05
C ILE A 12 -8.88 -7.55 -5.54
N HIS A 13 -7.89 -7.06 -4.78
CA HIS A 13 -7.95 -7.07 -3.31
C HIS A 13 -8.62 -5.83 -2.72
N LYS A 14 -9.01 -4.84 -3.54
CA LYS A 14 -9.77 -3.64 -3.14
C LYS A 14 -9.14 -2.82 -2.00
N GLY A 15 -7.81 -2.89 -1.85
CA GLY A 15 -7.07 -2.19 -0.80
C GLY A 15 -6.95 -2.94 0.53
N TYR A 16 -7.55 -4.13 0.67
CA TYR A 16 -7.27 -5.00 1.82
C TYR A 16 -5.83 -5.52 1.75
N TYR A 17 -5.21 -5.73 2.92
CA TYR A 17 -3.83 -6.21 3.04
C TYR A 17 -3.78 -7.74 2.91
N THR A 18 -3.91 -8.23 1.66
CA THR A 18 -3.77 -9.64 1.31
C THR A 18 -2.30 -9.97 0.98
N GLU A 19 -1.96 -11.26 0.83
CA GLU A 19 -0.61 -11.64 0.39
C GLU A 19 -0.23 -11.00 -0.95
N LEU A 20 -1.16 -10.92 -1.92
CA LEU A 20 -0.92 -10.23 -3.19
C LEU A 20 -0.56 -8.74 -2.98
N HIS A 21 -1.27 -8.07 -2.07
CA HIS A 21 -1.01 -6.66 -1.80
C HIS A 21 0.33 -6.48 -1.08
N LYS A 22 0.65 -7.37 -0.14
CA LYS A 22 1.94 -7.41 0.54
C LYS A 22 3.09 -7.61 -0.44
N GLU A 23 3.00 -8.59 -1.34
CA GLU A 23 4.00 -8.83 -2.39
C GLU A 23 4.19 -7.59 -3.27
N ALA A 24 3.09 -6.93 -3.67
CA ALA A 24 3.17 -5.71 -4.45
C ALA A 24 3.89 -4.58 -3.69
N ILE A 25 3.63 -4.42 -2.38
CA ILE A 25 4.30 -3.43 -1.54
C ILE A 25 5.80 -3.77 -1.37
N GLU A 26 6.14 -5.06 -1.20
CA GLU A 26 7.53 -5.50 -1.08
C GLU A 26 8.32 -5.29 -2.38
N GLN A 27 7.70 -5.52 -3.53
CA GLN A 27 8.34 -5.41 -4.84
C GLN A 27 8.39 -3.97 -5.37
N GLN A 28 7.34 -3.19 -5.13
CA GLN A 28 7.15 -1.88 -5.78
C GLN A 28 7.11 -0.71 -4.79
N GLY A 29 7.10 -0.98 -3.49
CA GLY A 29 7.03 0.02 -2.43
C GLY A 29 5.61 0.46 -2.08
N VAL A 30 5.50 1.54 -1.32
CA VAL A 30 4.21 2.13 -0.92
C VAL A 30 3.79 3.24 -1.88
N THR A 31 2.51 3.26 -2.24
CA THR A 31 1.93 4.30 -3.10
C THR A 31 1.30 5.44 -2.28
N PRO A 32 1.00 6.61 -2.90
CA PRO A 32 0.24 7.68 -2.27
C PRO A 32 -1.17 7.29 -1.78
N LEU A 33 -1.76 6.21 -2.33
CA LEU A 33 -3.07 5.72 -1.91
C LEU A 33 -3.04 5.00 -0.57
N HIS A 34 -1.87 4.55 -0.13
CA HIS A 34 -1.74 3.83 1.13
C HIS A 34 -1.96 4.75 2.32
N ARG A 35 -2.76 4.28 3.28
CA ARG A 35 -3.04 5.01 4.51
C ARG A 35 -1.84 4.91 5.43
N LYS A 36 -0.98 5.93 5.39
CA LYS A 36 0.28 5.99 6.14
C LYS A 36 0.12 5.89 7.67
N SER A 37 -1.08 6.14 8.20
CA SER A 37 -1.36 5.98 9.63
C SER A 37 -1.70 4.56 10.06
N PHE A 38 -1.91 3.63 9.12
CA PHE A 38 -2.30 2.25 9.38
C PHE A 38 -1.09 1.32 9.30
N GLU A 39 -1.00 0.32 10.19
CA GLU A 39 -0.02 -0.75 10.03
C GLU A 39 -0.40 -1.65 8.84
N PRO A 40 0.59 -2.19 8.08
CA PRO A 40 2.04 -2.04 8.28
C PRO A 40 2.65 -0.81 7.61
N ILE A 41 1.86 -0.04 6.86
CA ILE A 41 2.34 1.12 6.07
C ILE A 41 3.01 2.15 6.97
N LYS A 42 2.45 2.40 8.17
CA LYS A 42 3.01 3.29 9.17
C LYS A 42 4.46 2.94 9.52
N SER A 43 4.74 1.68 9.78
CA SER A 43 6.11 1.20 10.07
C SER A 43 7.02 1.32 8.85
N ILE A 44 6.53 0.96 7.66
CA ILE A 44 7.30 1.00 6.40
C ILE A 44 7.77 2.44 6.10
N VAL A 45 6.87 3.41 6.19
CA VAL A 45 7.19 4.82 5.86
C VAL A 45 7.63 5.66 7.06
N ARG A 46 7.75 5.05 8.25
CA ARG A 46 8.01 5.73 9.52
C ARG A 46 7.10 6.94 9.72
N TRP A 47 5.80 6.74 9.51
CA TRP A 47 4.84 7.84 9.55
C TRP A 47 4.70 8.40 10.96
N VAL A 48 4.83 9.73 11.05
CA VAL A 48 4.56 10.52 12.25
C VAL A 48 3.31 11.35 11.98
N LYS A 49 2.44 11.46 12.99
CA LYS A 49 1.25 12.29 12.88
C LYS A 49 1.67 13.76 12.65
N PRO A 50 1.22 14.41 11.57
CA PRO A 50 1.42 15.84 11.40
C PRO A 50 0.63 16.59 12.46
N GLU A 51 1.19 17.71 12.93
CA GLU A 51 0.56 18.61 13.90
C GLU A 51 -0.63 19.36 13.30
#